data_AF-A0A940Q4H6-F1
#
_entry.id   AF-A0A940Q4H6-F1
#
_cell.length_a   1.000
_cell.length_b   1.000
_cell.length_c   1.000
_cell.angle_alpha   90.00
_cell.angle_beta   90.00
_cell.angle_gamma   90.00
#
_symmetry.space_group_name_H-M   'P 1'
#
loop_
_entity.id
_entity.type
_entity.pdbx_description
1 polymer ?
#
loop_
_entity_poly.entity_id
_entity_poly.type
_entity_poly.pdbx_seq_one_letter_code
_entity_poly.pdbx_strand_id
1 'polypeptide(L)'
;MPNTCEYCGCPLDENDVYIHDNVIMCADCYDDNTRECGCCNRRIWNDDDEGDDNVTLCASCRENNYTTCESCGMLIHENDAYYDDNDDYPYCYSCYHNSGRRKAIHNYSFKPDPIFYGSEKIYMGVELEIDSGGCDD
;
A
#
# COMPACT_ATOMS: atom_id res chain seq x y z
N MET A 1 1.18 -43.40 -3.17
CA MET A 1 1.12 -43.07 -1.73
C MET A 1 0.16 -41.91 -1.61
N PRO A 2 -0.79 -41.90 -0.66
CA PRO A 2 -1.71 -40.77 -0.56
C PRO A 2 -0.91 -39.52 -0.14
N ASN A 3 -0.91 -38.49 -0.98
CA ASN A 3 -0.45 -37.17 -0.57
C ASN A 3 -1.43 -36.70 0.51
N THR A 4 -0.93 -36.48 1.71
CA THR A 4 -1.75 -36.05 2.85
C THR A 4 -1.26 -34.67 3.23
N CYS A 5 -2.18 -33.74 3.50
CA CYS A 5 -1.77 -32.41 3.94
C CYS A 5 -1.13 -32.47 5.32
N GLU A 6 0.00 -31.77 5.47
CA GLU A 6 0.81 -31.78 6.70
C GLU A 6 0.17 -31.02 7.87
N TYR A 7 -0.84 -30.18 7.62
CA TYR A 7 -1.53 -29.37 8.64
C TYR A 7 -2.88 -29.98 9.08
N CYS A 8 -3.79 -30.28 8.15
CA CYS A 8 -5.11 -30.88 8.46
C CYS A 8 -5.07 -32.41 8.57
N GLY A 9 -4.07 -33.08 8.00
CA GLY A 9 -4.07 -34.54 7.85
C GLY A 9 -5.09 -35.09 6.84
N CYS A 10 -5.72 -34.21 6.07
CA CYS A 10 -6.75 -34.58 5.10
C CYS A 10 -6.11 -35.18 3.82
N PRO A 11 -6.74 -36.22 3.22
CA PRO A 11 -6.22 -36.85 2.00
C PRO A 11 -6.36 -35.90 0.82
N LEU A 12 -5.30 -35.77 0.03
CA LEU A 12 -5.26 -34.90 -1.15
C LEU A 12 -5.42 -35.71 -2.44
N ASP A 13 -6.21 -35.16 -3.36
CA ASP A 13 -6.24 -35.61 -4.75
C ASP A 13 -4.97 -35.15 -5.49
N GLU A 14 -4.55 -35.86 -6.54
CA GLU A 14 -3.38 -35.47 -7.32
C GLU A 14 -3.47 -34.07 -7.94
N ASN A 15 -4.69 -33.57 -8.15
CA ASN A 15 -4.95 -32.24 -8.71
C ASN A 15 -5.09 -31.13 -7.64
N ASP A 16 -5.13 -31.47 -6.36
CA ASP A 16 -5.43 -30.54 -5.26
C ASP A 16 -4.30 -30.52 -4.22
N VAL A 17 -3.07 -30.45 -4.73
CA VAL A 17 -1.83 -30.44 -3.95
C VAL A 17 -1.11 -29.12 -4.17
N TYR A 18 -0.96 -28.37 -3.09
CA TYR A 18 -0.20 -27.13 -3.05
C TYR A 18 1.11 -27.37 -2.31
N ILE A 19 2.20 -26.85 -2.86
CA ILE A 19 3.54 -27.01 -2.29
C ILE A 19 4.15 -25.63 -2.07
N HIS A 20 4.56 -25.36 -0.83
CA HIS A 20 5.34 -24.18 -0.47
C HIS A 20 6.54 -24.61 0.35
N ASP A 21 7.76 -24.22 -0.03
CA ASP A 21 9.01 -24.60 0.65
C ASP A 21 9.08 -26.07 1.07
N ASN A 22 8.73 -26.96 0.13
CA ASN A 22 8.71 -28.42 0.30
C ASN A 22 7.64 -28.97 1.26
N VAL A 23 6.72 -28.14 1.76
CA VAL A 23 5.58 -28.54 2.59
C VAL A 23 4.34 -28.77 1.73
N ILE A 24 3.66 -29.91 1.94
CA ILE A 24 2.48 -30.34 1.18
C ILE A 24 1.19 -29.94 1.90
N MET A 25 0.32 -29.19 1.22
CA MET A 25 -0.92 -28.63 1.78
C MET A 25 -2.13 -28.86 0.86
N CYS A 26 -3.33 -28.92 1.43
CA CYS A 26 -4.57 -28.69 0.69
C CYS A 26 -4.71 -27.19 0.36
N ALA A 27 -5.64 -26.84 -0.54
CA ALA A 27 -5.95 -25.46 -0.87
C ALA A 27 -6.26 -24.61 0.38
N ASP A 28 -7.13 -25.10 1.27
CA ASP A 28 -7.53 -24.37 2.48
C ASP A 28 -6.32 -24.07 3.38
N CYS A 29 -5.51 -25.08 3.70
CA CYS A 29 -4.31 -24.87 4.51
C CYS A 29 -3.26 -24.02 3.79
N TYR A 30 -3.16 -24.10 2.46
CA TYR A 30 -2.26 -23.24 1.71
C TYR A 30 -2.66 -21.77 1.85
N ASP A 31 -3.94 -21.44 1.67
CA ASP A 31 -4.44 -20.07 1.80
C ASP A 31 -4.47 -19.58 3.26
N ASP A 32 -4.73 -20.46 4.22
CA ASP A 32 -4.75 -20.10 5.64
C ASP A 32 -3.36 -19.85 6.22
N ASN A 33 -2.31 -20.51 5.70
CA ASN A 33 -0.94 -20.43 6.24
C ASN A 33 -0.01 -19.55 5.40
N THR A 34 -0.41 -19.17 4.19
CA THR A 34 0.40 -18.35 3.29
C THR A 34 -0.35 -17.14 2.77
N ARG A 35 0.41 -16.11 2.41
CA ARG A 35 -0.14 -14.87 1.86
C ARG A 35 0.80 -14.28 0.82
N GLU A 36 0.27 -13.40 -0.01
CA GLU A 36 1.04 -12.77 -1.08
C GLU A 36 1.61 -11.43 -0.61
N CYS A 37 2.90 -11.22 -0.87
CA CYS A 37 3.56 -9.94 -0.65
C CYS A 37 2.93 -8.88 -1.56
N GLY A 38 2.40 -7.80 -0.98
CA GLY A 38 1.77 -6.71 -1.74
C GLY A 38 2.72 -5.89 -2.62
N CYS A 39 4.04 -6.07 -2.45
CA CYS A 39 5.06 -5.38 -3.25
C CYS A 39 5.52 -6.22 -4.46
N CYS A 40 5.78 -7.51 -4.29
CA CYS A 40 6.36 -8.36 -5.33
C CYS A 40 5.48 -9.55 -5.75
N ASN A 41 4.31 -9.74 -5.14
CA ASN A 41 3.39 -10.86 -5.34
C ASN A 41 4.00 -12.24 -5.06
N ARG A 42 5.15 -12.32 -4.37
CA ARG A 42 5.69 -13.59 -3.89
C ARG A 42 4.79 -14.11 -2.77
N ARG A 43 4.38 -15.37 -2.84
CA ARG A 43 3.75 -16.04 -1.72
C ARG A 43 4.77 -16.35 -0.62
N ILE A 44 4.42 -16.03 0.60
CA ILE A 44 5.23 -16.17 1.81
C ILE A 44 4.41 -16.84 2.91
N TRP A 45 5.07 -17.43 3.89
CA TRP A 45 4.42 -17.88 5.11
C TRP A 45 3.85 -16.71 5.90
N ASN A 46 2.77 -16.95 6.64
CA ASN A 46 2.22 -15.93 7.52
C ASN A 46 3.23 -15.46 8.58
N ASP A 47 4.08 -16.36 9.07
CA ASP A 47 5.15 -16.06 10.03
C ASP A 47 6.33 -15.28 9.42
N ASP A 48 6.46 -15.28 8.08
CA ASP A 48 7.50 -14.57 7.34
C ASP A 48 7.07 -13.18 6.87
N ASP A 49 5.88 -12.73 7.28
CA ASP A 49 5.41 -11.39 6.98
C ASP A 49 6.07 -10.35 7.86
N GLU A 50 6.82 -9.51 7.19
CA GLU A 50 7.51 -8.36 7.76
C GLU A 50 6.75 -7.07 7.42
N GLY A 51 5.45 -7.18 7.18
CA GLY A 51 4.54 -6.09 6.90
C GLY A 51 3.96 -5.40 8.14
N ASP A 52 2.79 -4.81 7.97
CA ASP A 52 1.93 -4.29 9.04
C ASP A 52 0.46 -4.69 8.80
N ASP A 53 -0.46 -4.14 9.58
CA ASP A 53 -1.90 -4.41 9.44
C ASP A 53 -2.48 -4.01 8.07
N ASN A 54 -1.79 -3.18 7.29
CA ASN A 54 -2.25 -2.64 6.01
C ASN A 54 -1.58 -3.31 4.80
N VAL A 55 -0.31 -3.70 4.93
CA VAL A 55 0.46 -4.30 3.83
C VAL A 55 1.21 -5.53 4.30
N THR A 56 1.04 -6.64 3.58
CA THR A 56 1.86 -7.85 3.74
C THR A 56 3.14 -7.72 2.92
N LEU A 57 4.29 -7.98 3.53
CA LEU A 57 5.59 -7.85 2.89
C LEU A 57 6.50 -9.03 3.20
N CYS A 58 7.23 -9.50 2.21
CA CYS A 58 8.37 -10.37 2.48
C CYS A 58 9.54 -9.57 3.05
N ALA A 59 10.44 -10.23 3.79
CA ALA A 59 11.65 -9.62 4.36
C ALA A 59 12.43 -8.76 3.34
N SER A 60 12.68 -9.29 2.14
CA SER A 60 13.40 -8.54 1.11
C SER A 60 12.67 -7.27 0.68
N CYS A 61 11.35 -7.30 0.51
CA CYS A 61 10.60 -6.09 0.16
C CYS A 61 10.58 -5.08 1.31
N ARG A 62 10.40 -5.54 2.55
CA ARG A 62 10.47 -4.71 3.76
C ARG A 62 11.79 -3.96 3.86
N GLU A 63 12.91 -4.64 3.64
CA GLU A 63 14.25 -4.04 3.77
C GLU A 63 14.61 -3.10 2.61
N ASN A 64 14.16 -3.40 1.39
CA ASN A 64 14.63 -2.68 0.19
C ASN A 64 13.71 -1.54 -0.25
N ASN A 65 12.40 -1.61 0.02
CA ASN A 65 11.44 -0.65 -0.53
C ASN A 65 10.63 0.08 0.56
N TYR A 66 10.81 -0.28 1.83
CA TYR A 66 10.05 0.30 2.94
C TYR A 66 10.98 0.80 4.03
N THR A 67 10.50 1.82 4.72
CA THR A 67 11.14 2.44 5.88
C THR A 67 10.10 2.73 6.95
N THR A 68 10.54 3.17 8.13
CA THR A 68 9.64 3.41 9.28
C THR A 68 9.68 4.86 9.67
N CYS A 69 8.52 5.48 9.88
CA CYS A 69 8.42 6.85 10.36
C CYS A 69 9.10 7.00 11.72
N GLU A 70 10.10 7.86 11.84
CA GLU A 70 10.80 8.10 13.12
C GLU A 70 9.85 8.66 14.20
N SER A 71 8.80 9.40 13.80
CA SER A 71 7.89 10.03 14.74
C SER A 71 6.76 9.13 15.24
N CYS A 72 6.27 8.19 14.43
CA CYS A 72 5.09 7.39 14.78
C CYS A 72 5.24 5.88 14.60
N GLY A 73 6.37 5.42 14.07
CA GLY A 73 6.60 3.99 13.83
C GLY A 73 5.82 3.40 12.65
N MET A 74 5.07 4.20 11.90
CA MET A 74 4.32 3.72 10.73
C MET A 74 5.26 3.25 9.63
N LEU A 75 4.92 2.13 8.98
CA LEU A 75 5.62 1.65 7.81
C LEU A 75 5.28 2.54 6.59
N ILE A 76 6.30 2.95 5.82
CA ILE A 76 6.18 3.86 4.69
C ILE A 76 6.97 3.28 3.52
N HIS A 77 6.41 3.32 2.31
CA HIS A 77 7.17 3.01 1.11
C HIS A 77 8.27 4.08 0.91
N GLU A 78 9.46 3.71 0.44
CA GLU A 78 10.60 4.65 0.28
C GLU A 78 10.24 5.90 -0.55
N ASN A 79 9.46 5.71 -1.62
CA ASN A 79 8.94 6.77 -2.49
C ASN A 79 7.96 7.73 -1.81
N ASP A 80 7.34 7.30 -0.70
CA ASP A 80 6.38 8.09 0.08
C ASP A 80 6.99 8.64 1.37
N ALA A 81 8.27 8.35 1.63
CA ALA A 81 8.99 8.85 2.80
C ALA A 81 9.45 10.29 2.57
N TYR A 82 9.21 11.14 3.56
CA TYR A 82 9.62 12.54 3.57
C TYR A 82 10.82 12.73 4.49
N TYR A 83 11.81 13.49 4.02
CA TYR A 83 13.03 13.81 4.77
C TYR A 83 13.10 15.33 4.99
N ASP A 84 13.55 15.77 6.17
CA ASP A 84 13.82 17.17 6.47
C ASP A 84 15.21 17.55 5.94
N ASP A 85 15.44 18.82 5.60
CA ASP A 85 16.79 19.28 5.22
C ASP A 85 17.74 19.30 6.44
N ASN A 86 17.20 19.20 7.66
CA ASN A 86 17.94 19.24 8.92
C ASN A 86 18.25 17.87 9.53
N ASP A 87 17.61 16.80 9.06
CA ASP A 87 17.84 15.43 9.54
C ASP A 87 17.68 14.40 8.41
N ASP A 88 18.38 13.26 8.52
CA ASP A 88 18.28 12.17 7.53
C ASP A 88 17.22 11.13 7.94
N TYR A 89 16.22 11.53 8.74
CA TYR A 89 15.21 10.60 9.24
C TYR A 89 13.97 10.58 8.32
N PRO A 90 13.41 9.39 8.06
CA PRO A 90 12.19 9.24 7.26
C PRO A 90 10.94 9.56 8.09
N TYR A 91 10.01 10.30 7.50
CA TYR A 91 8.73 10.65 8.09
C TYR A 91 7.57 10.35 7.13
N CYS A 92 6.42 9.96 7.68
CA CYS A 92 5.19 9.85 6.90
C CYS A 92 4.66 11.25 6.58
N TYR A 93 3.79 11.33 5.56
CA TYR A 93 3.15 12.58 5.14
C TYR A 93 2.59 13.38 6.32
N SER A 94 1.79 12.74 7.19
CA SER A 94 1.16 13.39 8.33
C SER A 94 2.16 13.92 9.36
N CYS A 95 3.16 13.12 9.73
CA CYS A 95 4.18 13.54 10.70
C CYS A 95 5.05 14.67 10.16
N TYR A 96 5.43 14.61 8.88
CA TYR A 96 6.21 15.65 8.23
C TYR A 96 5.46 17.00 8.19
N HIS A 97 4.17 17.00 7.83
CA HIS A 97 3.39 18.22 7.72
C HIS A 97 2.89 18.76 9.07
N ASN A 98 2.52 17.88 10.02
CA ASN A 98 1.98 18.28 11.32
C ASN A 98 3.05 18.82 12.28
N SER A 99 4.31 18.41 12.14
CA SER A 99 5.42 18.92 12.94
C SER A 99 5.83 20.36 12.58
N GLY A 100 5.10 21.03 11.67
CA GLY A 100 5.40 22.41 11.26
C GLY A 100 6.69 22.53 10.45
N ARG A 101 7.23 21.40 9.95
CA ARG A 101 8.50 21.31 9.23
C ARG A 101 8.45 21.85 7.79
N ARG A 102 7.27 22.25 7.27
CA ARG A 102 7.16 23.19 6.14
C ARG A 102 6.07 24.26 6.32
N LYS A 103 6.45 25.50 5.99
CA LYS A 103 5.58 26.65 5.69
C LYS A 103 4.57 26.25 4.61
N ALA A 104 3.31 26.57 4.86
CA ALA A 104 2.11 26.22 4.08
C ALA A 104 2.03 26.83 2.65
N ILE A 105 3.02 26.59 1.78
CA ILE A 105 2.96 27.02 0.38
C ILE A 105 3.33 25.85 -0.52
N HIS A 106 2.31 25.24 -1.12
CA HIS A 106 2.48 24.21 -2.15
C HIS A 106 2.89 24.85 -3.49
N ASN A 107 3.64 24.11 -4.31
CA ASN A 107 3.92 24.51 -5.69
C ASN A 107 2.62 24.57 -6.51
N TYR A 108 2.54 25.46 -7.51
CA TYR A 108 1.38 25.64 -8.39
C TYR A 108 0.94 24.37 -9.15
N SER A 109 1.78 23.33 -9.19
CA SER A 109 1.48 22.03 -9.80
C SER A 109 0.93 20.99 -8.83
N PHE A 110 0.74 21.33 -7.54
CA PHE A 110 0.20 20.42 -6.55
C PHE A 110 -1.29 20.18 -6.79
N LYS A 111 -1.65 18.92 -7.08
CA LYS A 111 -3.04 18.48 -7.24
C LYS A 111 -3.33 17.41 -6.18
N PRO A 112 -4.07 17.74 -5.11
CA PRO A 112 -4.45 16.75 -4.11
C PRO A 112 -5.46 15.75 -4.67
N ASP A 113 -5.51 14.56 -4.09
CA ASP A 113 -6.55 13.57 -4.38
C ASP A 113 -7.93 14.10 -3.97
N PRO A 114 -8.92 14.13 -4.88
CA PRO A 114 -10.24 14.64 -4.57
C PRO A 114 -11.00 13.65 -3.67
N ILE A 115 -11.48 14.14 -2.53
CA ILE A 115 -12.41 13.41 -1.67
C ILE A 115 -13.83 13.87 -2.02
N PHE A 116 -14.62 12.98 -2.62
CA PHE A 116 -16.01 13.25 -2.98
C PHE A 116 -16.95 12.90 -1.83
N TYR A 117 -17.70 13.88 -1.34
CA TYR A 117 -18.75 13.66 -0.34
C TYR A 117 -20.11 13.62 -1.04
N GLY A 118 -20.67 12.42 -1.25
CA GLY A 118 -21.98 12.19 -1.85
C GLY A 118 -22.07 10.84 -2.57
N SER A 119 -23.19 10.13 -2.43
CA SER A 119 -23.44 8.81 -3.05
C SER A 119 -24.19 8.88 -4.39
N GLU A 120 -24.43 10.08 -4.92
CA GLU A 120 -25.17 10.30 -6.16
C GLU A 120 -24.24 10.63 -7.34
N LYS A 121 -24.74 10.44 -8.57
CA LYS A 121 -24.01 10.78 -9.80
C LYS A 121 -23.71 12.29 -9.83
N ILE A 122 -22.45 12.63 -9.60
CA ILE A 122 -21.91 13.98 -9.74
C ILE A 122 -21.78 14.34 -11.23
N TYR A 123 -22.52 15.36 -11.65
CA TYR A 123 -22.33 16.03 -12.93
C TYR A 123 -21.48 17.27 -12.68
N MET A 124 -20.23 17.28 -13.16
CA MET A 124 -19.38 18.47 -13.11
C MET A 124 -19.56 19.29 -14.39
N GLY A 125 -20.20 20.45 -14.27
CA GLY A 125 -20.25 21.47 -15.33
C GLY A 125 -19.08 22.45 -15.21
N VAL A 126 -18.53 22.88 -16.34
CA VAL A 126 -17.62 24.03 -16.42
C VAL A 126 -18.49 25.25 -16.73
N GLU A 127 -18.50 26.25 -15.84
CA GLU A 127 -19.13 27.54 -16.10
C GLU A 127 -18.12 28.45 -16.83
N LEU A 128 -18.46 28.88 -18.04
CA LEU A 128 -17.69 29.86 -18.81
C LEU A 128 -18.42 31.21 -18.71
N GLU A 129 -17.81 32.19 -18.06
CA GLU A 129 -18.24 33.58 -18.15
C GLU A 129 -17.80 34.16 -19.50
N ILE A 130 -18.76 34.57 -20.31
CA ILE A 130 -18.50 35.33 -21.55
C ILE A 130 -18.58 36.81 -21.17
N ASP A 131 -17.42 37.46 -21.04
CA ASP A 131 -17.39 38.92 -20.95
C ASP A 131 -17.83 39.51 -22.30
N SER A 132 -19.05 40.05 -22.32
CA SER A 132 -19.58 40.79 -23.45
C SER A 132 -19.06 42.22 -23.39
N GLY A 133 -17.80 42.42 -23.80
CA GLY A 133 -17.17 43.74 -23.86
C GLY A 133 -16.99 44.24 -25.29
N GLY A 134 -18.09 44.63 -25.96
CA GLY A 134 -18.01 45.42 -27.19
C GLY A 134 -17.81 46.91 -26.87
N CYS A 135 -16.87 47.56 -27.56
CA CYS A 135 -16.89 48.99 -27.88
C CYS A 135 -16.20 49.19 -29.24
N ASP A 136 -16.93 49.79 -30.17
CA ASP A 136 -16.49 50.28 -31.47
C ASP A 136 -15.45 51.42 -31.35
N ASP A 137 -14.45 51.44 -32.24
CA ASP A 137 -14.16 52.56 -33.18
C ASP A 137 -13.20 52.08 -34.30
#